data_AF-A0A9P0PZF2-F1
#
_entry.id   AF-A0A9P0PZF2-F1
#
_cell.length_a   1.000
_cell.length_b   1.000
_cell.length_c   1.000
_cell.angle_alpha   90.00
_cell.angle_beta   90.00
_cell.angle_gamma   90.00
#
_symmetry.space_group_name_H-M   'P 1'
#
loop_
_entity.id
_entity.type
_entity.pdbx_description
1 polymer ?
#
loop_
_entity_poly.entity_id
_entity_poly.type
_entity_poly.pdbx_seq_one_letter_code
_entity_poly.pdbx_strand_id
1 'polypeptide(L)'
;MPKRRRCGSDVDKKLLNLKKERQRGGDNEDQESQDPLDENILQLLGPNVAHKEVKGSNIQKDLALRWEAILKQGLSMEDENTIINGYPIPKNFQAFNPPKLNKIVSAAITDSVIRRDIKMSLNQTQIGAAASAVGLAVTTPLKEKSTIAL
;
A
#
# COMPACT_ATOMS: atom_id res chain seq x y z
N MET A 1 16.74 -49.75 -47.38
CA MET A 1 17.82 -49.40 -46.42
C MET A 1 18.76 -48.43 -47.13
N PRO A 2 18.96 -47.18 -46.62
CA PRO A 2 20.02 -46.90 -45.65
C PRO A 2 19.61 -45.91 -44.52
N LYS A 3 20.55 -45.70 -43.59
CA LYS A 3 20.38 -45.30 -42.19
C LYS A 3 20.17 -43.80 -41.94
N ARG A 4 19.33 -43.51 -40.92
CA ARG A 4 19.16 -42.22 -40.23
C ARG A 4 20.51 -41.64 -39.78
N ARG A 5 20.75 -40.34 -40.00
CA ARG A 5 21.73 -39.56 -39.22
C ARG A 5 21.00 -38.51 -38.38
N ARG A 6 21.19 -38.64 -37.06
CA ARG A 6 20.74 -37.71 -36.01
C ARG A 6 21.46 -36.39 -36.17
N CYS A 7 20.72 -35.30 -36.26
CA CYS A 7 21.20 -33.97 -35.85
C CYS A 7 20.01 -33.28 -35.19
N GLY A 8 20.10 -33.05 -33.89
CA GLY A 8 19.00 -32.48 -33.10
C GLY A 8 19.29 -32.42 -31.60
N SER A 9 20.14 -33.31 -31.08
CA SER A 9 20.38 -33.37 -29.63
C SER A 9 21.35 -32.35 -29.07
N ASP A 10 22.13 -31.64 -29.90
CA ASP A 10 23.19 -30.73 -29.40
C ASP A 10 22.78 -29.26 -29.43
N VAL A 11 21.86 -28.87 -30.32
CA VAL A 11 21.34 -27.49 -30.37
C VAL A 11 20.36 -27.24 -29.22
N ASP A 12 19.53 -28.22 -28.88
CA ASP A 12 18.58 -28.12 -27.78
C ASP A 12 19.27 -28.08 -26.40
N LYS A 13 20.37 -28.82 -26.24
CA LYS A 13 21.19 -28.75 -25.01
C LYS A 13 21.88 -27.39 -24.85
N LYS A 14 22.29 -26.76 -25.95
CA LYS A 14 22.91 -25.43 -25.94
C LYS A 14 21.88 -24.34 -25.59
N LEU A 15 20.65 -24.45 -26.08
CA LEU A 15 19.52 -23.58 -25.71
C LEU A 15 19.08 -23.77 -24.26
N LEU A 16 19.14 -25.00 -23.74
CA LEU A 16 18.84 -25.29 -22.35
C LEU A 16 19.91 -24.73 -21.40
N ASN A 17 21.19 -24.79 -21.79
CA ASN A 17 22.28 -24.21 -20.99
C ASN A 17 22.27 -22.66 -21.01
N LEU A 18 21.92 -22.03 -22.13
CA LEU A 18 21.84 -20.57 -22.22
C LEU A 18 20.64 -19.98 -21.44
N LYS A 19 19.55 -20.74 -21.28
CA LYS A 19 18.45 -20.41 -20.36
C LYS A 19 18.83 -20.64 -18.89
N LYS A 20 19.68 -21.63 -18.61
CA LYS A 20 20.15 -21.95 -17.25
C LYS A 20 21.16 -20.93 -16.70
N GLU A 21 21.88 -20.21 -17.58
CA GLU A 21 22.82 -19.15 -17.18
C GLU A 21 22.18 -17.78 -16.95
N ARG A 22 20.98 -17.52 -17.50
CA ARG A 22 20.24 -16.25 -17.26
C ARG A 22 19.46 -16.19 -15.94
N GLN A 23 19.41 -17.28 -15.18
CA GLN A 23 18.85 -17.32 -13.81
C GLN A 23 19.91 -17.36 -12.71
N ARG A 24 21.17 -17.06 -13.03
CA ARG A 24 22.23 -16.79 -12.05
C ARG A 24 22.57 -15.29 -12.02
N GLY A 25 21.54 -14.46 -11.87
CA GLY A 25 21.68 -13.16 -11.21
C GLY A 25 21.26 -13.39 -9.77
N GLY A 26 22.17 -13.95 -8.97
CA GLY A 26 21.97 -14.04 -7.53
C GLY A 26 22.13 -12.64 -6.97
N ASP A 27 21.07 -12.14 -6.36
CA ASP A 27 21.18 -11.10 -5.37
C ASP A 27 22.15 -11.63 -4.31
N ASN A 28 23.39 -11.11 -4.29
CA ASN A 28 24.25 -11.20 -3.13
C ASN A 28 23.61 -10.32 -2.05
N GLU A 29 22.53 -10.82 -1.46
CA GLU A 29 22.26 -10.54 -0.07
C GLU A 29 23.31 -11.34 0.70
N ASP A 30 24.25 -10.64 1.32
CA ASP A 30 25.04 -11.17 2.41
C ASP A 30 24.07 -11.56 3.54
N GLN A 31 23.40 -12.70 3.39
CA GLN A 31 22.77 -13.40 4.50
C GLN A 31 23.90 -14.09 5.27
N GLU A 32 24.65 -13.26 5.98
CA GLU A 32 25.47 -13.70 7.09
C GLU A 32 24.50 -14.38 8.06
N SER A 33 24.59 -15.71 8.15
CA SER A 33 23.90 -16.47 9.18
C SER A 33 24.55 -16.07 10.50
N GLN A 34 23.98 -15.06 11.14
CA GLN A 34 24.43 -14.58 12.44
C GLN A 34 24.21 -15.73 13.42
N ASP A 35 25.31 -16.33 13.87
CA ASP A 35 25.29 -17.29 14.96
C ASP A 35 24.61 -16.63 16.18
N PRO A 36 23.74 -17.36 16.91
CA PRO A 36 23.05 -16.79 18.06
C PRO A 36 24.07 -16.28 19.09
N LEU A 37 23.94 -14.99 19.44
CA LEU A 37 24.83 -14.30 20.38
C LEU A 37 24.76 -14.95 21.77
N ASP A 38 25.90 -14.92 22.47
CA ASP A 38 26.02 -15.40 23.85
C ASP A 38 25.12 -14.60 24.81
N GLU A 39 24.63 -15.28 25.85
CA GLU A 39 23.63 -14.74 26.80
C GLU A 39 24.15 -13.52 27.57
N ASN A 40 25.46 -13.45 27.82
CA ASN A 40 26.13 -12.30 28.43
C ASN A 40 26.08 -11.05 27.54
N ILE A 41 26.22 -11.24 26.22
CA ILE A 41 26.16 -10.15 25.24
C ILE A 41 24.70 -9.69 25.09
N LEU A 42 23.75 -10.64 25.10
CA LEU A 42 22.31 -10.34 25.09
C LEU A 42 21.87 -9.54 26.33
N GLN A 43 22.42 -9.83 27.52
CA GLN A 43 22.16 -9.04 28.72
C GLN A 43 22.79 -7.64 28.66
N LEU A 44 23.97 -7.50 28.04
CA LEU A 44 24.62 -6.20 27.81
C LEU A 44 23.83 -5.32 26.83
N LEU A 45 23.18 -5.91 25.83
CA LEU A 45 22.31 -5.21 24.86
C LEU A 45 21.02 -4.67 25.50
N GLY A 46 20.79 -4.98 26.78
CA GLY A 46 19.64 -4.55 27.55
C GLY A 46 18.48 -5.55 27.48
N PRO A 47 17.50 -5.42 28.39
CA PRO A 47 16.33 -6.28 28.37
C PRO A 47 15.64 -6.15 27.02
N ASN A 48 15.40 -7.28 26.36
CA ASN A 48 14.56 -7.33 25.18
C ASN A 48 13.14 -6.94 25.62
N VAL A 49 12.82 -5.65 25.49
CA VAL A 49 11.49 -5.13 25.70
C VAL A 49 10.68 -5.59 24.50
N ALA A 50 10.34 -6.87 24.48
CA ALA A 50 9.37 -7.42 23.55
C ALA A 50 8.06 -6.70 23.87
N HIS A 51 7.84 -5.58 23.18
CA HIS A 51 6.63 -4.82 23.28
C HIS A 51 5.50 -5.81 23.03
N LYS A 52 4.67 -6.01 24.05
CA LYS A 52 3.49 -6.85 23.95
C LYS A 52 2.54 -6.13 22.99
N GLU A 53 2.71 -6.37 21.69
CA GLU A 53 1.89 -5.76 20.67
C GLU A 53 0.47 -6.28 20.86
N VAL A 54 -0.41 -5.44 21.40
CA VAL A 54 -1.84 -5.72 21.44
C VAL A 54 -2.35 -5.60 20.01
N LYS A 55 -2.39 -6.71 19.29
CA LYS A 55 -2.96 -6.80 17.94
C LYS A 55 -4.47 -6.96 18.04
N GLY A 56 -5.20 -6.24 17.19
CA GLY A 56 -6.65 -6.37 17.06
C GLY A 56 -7.07 -7.66 16.35
N SER A 57 -8.37 -7.85 16.20
CA SER A 57 -8.96 -8.98 15.47
C SER A 57 -8.56 -8.97 13.98
N ASN A 58 -8.46 -10.17 13.40
CA ASN A 58 -8.14 -10.31 11.98
C ASN A 58 -9.25 -9.73 11.09
N ILE A 59 -8.85 -8.97 10.08
CA ILE A 59 -9.71 -8.61 8.94
C ILE A 59 -9.74 -9.74 7.90
N GLN A 60 -10.61 -9.64 6.90
CA GLN A 60 -10.70 -10.62 5.81
C GLN A 60 -9.35 -10.80 5.10
N LYS A 61 -8.96 -12.06 4.86
CA LYS A 61 -7.64 -12.43 4.29
C LYS A 61 -7.35 -11.75 2.94
N ASP A 62 -8.30 -11.80 2.02
CA ASP A 62 -8.13 -11.20 0.69
C ASP A 62 -8.02 -9.67 0.73
N LEU A 63 -8.66 -9.05 1.72
CA LEU A 63 -8.57 -7.60 1.93
C LEU A 63 -7.18 -7.22 2.46
N ALA A 64 -6.69 -7.97 3.45
CA ALA A 64 -5.37 -7.76 4.02
C ALA A 64 -4.26 -7.84 2.96
N LEU A 65 -4.30 -8.86 2.09
CA LEU A 65 -3.33 -9.04 1.00
C LEU A 65 -3.32 -7.85 0.02
N ARG A 66 -4.51 -7.35 -0.34
CA ARG A 66 -4.64 -6.21 -1.26
C ARG A 66 -4.14 -4.92 -0.62
N TRP A 67 -4.49 -4.68 0.65
CA TRP A 67 -4.01 -3.52 1.39
C TRP A 67 -2.51 -3.55 1.63
N GLU A 68 -1.93 -4.72 1.88
CA GLU A 68 -0.48 -4.87 1.99
C GLU A 68 0.23 -4.47 0.69
N ALA A 69 -0.28 -4.92 -0.46
CA ALA A 69 0.26 -4.52 -1.76
C ALA A 69 0.14 -3.00 -1.97
N ILE A 70 -1.02 -2.41 -1.67
CA ILE A 70 -1.26 -0.96 -1.76
C ILE A 70 -0.31 -0.17 -0.84
N LEU A 71 -0.09 -0.63 0.39
CA LEU A 71 0.78 0.05 1.35
C LEU A 71 2.26 -0.03 0.94
N LYS A 72 2.68 -1.11 0.28
CA LYS A 72 4.05 -1.28 -0.21
C LYS A 72 4.33 -0.54 -1.52
N GLN A 73 3.38 -0.56 -2.46
CA GLN A 73 3.57 -0.04 -3.83
C GLN A 73 3.00 1.37 -4.02
N GLY A 74 2.18 1.84 -3.07
CA GLY A 74 1.41 3.07 -3.22
C GLY A 74 0.20 2.88 -4.15
N LEU A 75 -0.59 3.95 -4.26
CA LEU A 75 -1.67 4.05 -5.25
C LEU A 75 -1.21 4.88 -6.45
N SER A 76 -1.72 4.56 -7.64
CA SER A 76 -1.54 5.45 -8.79
C SER A 76 -2.37 6.73 -8.61
N MET A 77 -1.92 7.85 -9.19
CA MET A 77 -2.68 9.11 -9.13
C MET A 77 -4.05 8.98 -9.81
N GLU A 78 -4.19 8.11 -10.81
CA GLU A 78 -5.46 7.86 -11.50
C GLU A 78 -6.44 7.12 -10.60
N ASP A 79 -5.98 6.05 -9.93
CA ASP A 79 -6.80 5.29 -8.99
C ASP A 79 -7.21 6.15 -7.78
N GLU A 80 -6.27 6.96 -7.27
CA GLU A 80 -6.51 7.87 -6.16
C GLU A 80 -7.62 8.87 -6.50
N ASN A 81 -7.51 9.53 -7.66
CA ASN A 81 -8.53 10.48 -8.12
C ASN A 81 -9.87 9.79 -8.36
N THR A 82 -9.87 8.56 -8.87
CA THR A 82 -11.10 7.79 -9.11
C THR A 82 -11.82 7.49 -7.79
N ILE A 83 -11.08 7.12 -6.75
CA ILE A 83 -11.64 6.87 -5.40
C ILE A 83 -12.15 8.18 -4.79
N ILE A 84 -11.37 9.26 -4.83
CA ILE A 84 -11.78 10.56 -4.26
C ILE A 84 -13.05 11.08 -4.94
N ASN A 85 -13.12 10.99 -6.27
CA ASN A 85 -14.29 11.43 -7.03
C ASN A 85 -15.51 10.52 -6.82
N GLY A 86 -15.31 9.23 -6.53
CA GLY A 86 -16.39 8.28 -6.23
C GLY A 86 -17.07 8.55 -4.89
N TYR A 87 -16.38 9.21 -3.96
CA TYR A 87 -16.89 9.53 -2.62
C TYR A 87 -16.88 11.04 -2.35
N PRO A 88 -17.75 11.81 -3.03
CA PRO A 88 -17.84 13.24 -2.79
C PRO A 88 -18.34 13.53 -1.38
N ILE A 89 -17.92 14.68 -0.84
CA ILE A 89 -18.35 15.14 0.48
C ILE A 89 -19.88 15.31 0.49
N PRO A 90 -20.58 14.68 1.45
CA PRO A 90 -22.04 14.68 1.45
C PRO A 90 -22.59 16.06 1.82
N LYS A 91 -23.72 16.43 1.19
CA LYS A 91 -24.29 17.79 1.29
C LYS A 91 -24.63 18.24 2.71
N ASN A 92 -24.96 17.28 3.58
CA ASN A 92 -25.30 17.51 4.98
C ASN A 92 -24.06 17.71 5.87
N PHE A 93 -22.84 17.50 5.37
CA PHE A 93 -21.62 17.61 6.16
C PHE A 93 -20.51 18.37 5.41
N GLN A 94 -20.73 19.68 5.24
CA GLN A 94 -19.80 20.57 4.54
C GLN A 94 -18.51 20.85 5.32
N ALA A 95 -18.45 20.52 6.61
CA ALA A 95 -17.28 20.74 7.46
C ALA A 95 -16.03 19.95 7.01
N PHE A 96 -16.20 18.89 6.20
CA PHE A 96 -15.07 18.17 5.59
C PHE A 96 -14.50 18.87 4.35
N ASN A 97 -15.11 19.94 3.84
CA ASN A 97 -14.46 20.71 2.78
C ASN A 97 -13.23 21.40 3.37
N PRO A 98 -12.04 21.20 2.77
CA PRO A 98 -10.85 21.88 3.25
C PRO A 98 -11.03 23.40 3.14
N PRO A 99 -10.63 24.19 4.16
CA PRO A 99 -10.66 25.64 4.08
C PRO A 99 -9.70 26.10 2.97
N LYS A 100 -10.17 27.02 2.15
CA LYS A 100 -9.36 27.60 1.08
C LYS A 100 -8.49 28.73 1.65
N LEU A 101 -7.21 28.73 1.28
CA LEU A 101 -6.32 29.83 1.62
C LEU A 101 -6.86 31.16 1.12
N ASN A 102 -6.86 32.17 1.98
CA ASN A 102 -7.30 33.52 1.63
C ASN A 102 -6.30 34.15 0.63
N LYS A 103 -6.82 34.73 -0.45
CA LYS A 103 -6.02 35.39 -1.52
C LYS A 103 -5.10 36.49 -1.01
N ILE A 104 -5.50 37.21 0.04
CA ILE A 104 -4.67 38.26 0.65
C ILE A 104 -3.47 37.64 1.36
N VAL A 105 -3.72 36.57 2.12
CA VAL A 105 -2.68 35.86 2.87
C VAL A 105 -1.73 35.16 1.90
N SER A 106 -2.23 34.57 0.82
CA SER A 106 -1.39 33.92 -0.19
C SER A 106 -0.41 34.90 -0.86
N ALA A 107 -0.78 36.18 -1.01
CA ALA A 107 0.12 37.19 -1.58
C ALA A 107 1.23 37.63 -0.62
N ALA A 108 1.05 37.43 0.70
CA ALA A 108 1.95 37.89 1.74
C ALA A 108 2.92 36.81 2.25
N ILE A 109 2.70 35.54 1.89
CA ILE A 109 3.51 34.41 2.35
C ILE A 109 4.38 33.84 1.23
N THR A 110 5.43 33.11 1.62
CA THR A 110 6.33 32.45 0.66
C THR A 110 5.67 31.27 -0.04
N ASP A 111 6.11 30.97 -1.27
CA ASP A 111 5.67 29.82 -2.05
C ASP A 111 5.82 28.48 -1.31
N SER A 112 6.82 28.35 -0.46
CA SER A 112 7.01 27.14 0.36
C SER A 112 5.84 26.92 1.32
N VAL A 113 5.31 27.99 1.91
CA VAL A 113 4.17 27.91 2.84
C VAL A 113 2.88 27.63 2.06
N ILE A 114 2.72 28.21 0.87
CA ILE A 114 1.59 27.93 -0.02
C ILE A 114 1.57 26.46 -0.43
N ARG A 115 2.71 25.90 -0.85
CA ARG A 115 2.80 24.48 -1.24
C ARG A 115 2.46 23.55 -0.08
N ARG A 116 2.88 23.89 1.14
CA ARG A 116 2.54 23.13 2.35
C ARG A 116 1.04 23.17 2.62
N ASP A 117 0.41 24.33 2.49
CA ASP A 117 -1.04 24.49 2.67
C ASP A 117 -1.84 23.71 1.63
N ILE A 118 -1.45 23.77 0.35
CA ILE A 118 -2.05 22.98 -0.72
C ILE A 118 -1.97 21.48 -0.40
N LYS A 119 -0.80 21.00 0.04
CA LYS A 119 -0.64 19.60 0.44
C LYS A 119 -1.57 19.22 1.59
N MET A 120 -1.73 20.11 2.56
CA MET A 120 -2.66 19.88 3.68
C MET A 120 -4.12 19.83 3.21
N SER A 121 -4.50 20.72 2.28
CA SER A 121 -5.82 20.76 1.66
C SER A 121 -6.14 19.47 0.89
N LEU A 122 -5.17 18.92 0.16
CA LEU A 122 -5.30 17.64 -0.53
C LEU A 122 -5.51 16.49 0.46
N ASN A 123 -4.70 16.41 1.52
CA ASN A 123 -4.86 15.40 2.56
C ASN A 123 -6.23 15.49 3.25
N GLN A 124 -6.71 16.70 3.54
CA GLN A 124 -8.04 16.92 4.11
C GLN A 124 -9.15 16.48 3.16
N THR A 125 -8.98 16.70 1.85
CA THR A 125 -9.92 16.21 0.83
C THR A 125 -9.97 14.68 0.83
N GLN A 126 -8.81 14.01 0.90
CA GLN A 126 -8.72 12.55 0.96
C GLN A 126 -9.40 11.99 2.23
N ILE A 127 -9.19 12.64 3.38
CA ILE A 127 -9.87 12.28 4.64
C ILE A 127 -11.38 12.48 4.51
N GLY A 128 -11.82 13.57 3.89
CA GLY A 128 -13.25 13.84 3.62
C GLY A 128 -13.88 12.76 2.75
N ALA A 129 -13.20 12.33 1.69
CA ALA A 129 -13.66 11.24 0.83
C ALA A 129 -13.73 9.90 1.60
N ALA A 130 -12.71 9.57 2.40
CA ALA A 130 -12.71 8.37 3.22
C ALA A 130 -13.84 8.37 4.26
N ALA A 131 -14.05 9.48 4.95
CA ALA A 131 -15.15 9.63 5.91
C ALA A 131 -16.53 9.51 5.23
N SER A 132 -16.65 10.01 4.00
CA SER A 132 -17.86 9.87 3.18
C SER A 132 -18.13 8.41 2.81
N ALA A 133 -17.09 7.66 2.41
CA ALA A 133 -17.19 6.23 2.13
C ALA A 133 -17.63 5.43 3.38
N VAL A 134 -17.05 5.70 4.55
CA VAL A 134 -17.44 5.08 5.81
C VAL A 134 -18.89 5.46 6.17
N GLY A 135 -19.26 6.73 6.01
CA GLY A 135 -20.62 7.20 6.26
C GLY A 135 -21.66 6.49 5.39
N LEU A 136 -21.36 6.28 4.10
CA LEU A 136 -22.21 5.48 3.21
C LEU A 136 -22.28 4.01 3.66
N ALA A 137 -21.14 3.39 3.98
CA ALA A 137 -21.09 2.00 4.45
C ALA A 137 -21.91 1.78 5.73
N VAL A 138 -21.97 2.76 6.63
CA VAL A 138 -22.83 2.72 7.83
C VAL A 138 -24.29 3.01 7.49
N THR A 139 -24.56 3.94 6.58
CA THR A 139 -25.94 4.35 6.24
C THR A 139 -26.70 3.29 5.43
N THR A 140 -26.03 2.55 4.56
CA THR A 140 -26.62 1.50 3.71
C THR A 140 -27.39 0.44 4.52
N PRO A 141 -26.79 -0.25 5.52
CA PRO A 141 -27.52 -1.24 6.33
C PRO A 141 -28.59 -0.62 7.23
N LEU A 142 -28.48 0.67 7.59
CA LEU A 142 -29.51 1.37 8.37
C LEU A 142 -30.77 1.65 7.55
N LYS A 143 -30.63 1.91 6.24
CA LYS A 143 -31.77 2.09 5.33
C LYS A 143 -32.54 0.80 5.09
N GLU A 144 -31.85 -0.34 4.95
CA GLU A 144 -32.49 -1.64 4.71
C GLU A 144 -33.41 -2.08 5.86
N LYS A 145 -33.00 -1.83 7.11
CA LYS A 145 -33.84 -2.13 8.28
C LYS A 145 -35.13 -1.31 8.35
N SER A 146 -35.15 -0.12 7.75
CA SER A 146 -36.36 0.72 7.66
C SER A 146 -37.36 0.21 6.62
N THR A 147 -36.93 -0.55 5.61
CA THR A 147 -37.79 -1.02 4.51
C THR A 147 -38.50 -2.34 4.84
N ILE A 148 -38.02 -3.10 5.84
CA ILE A 148 -38.59 -4.40 6.23
C ILE A 148 -39.66 -4.26 7.34
N ALA A 149 -39.97 -3.03 7.77
CA ALA A 149 -40.96 -2.74 8.82
C ALA A 149 -42.19 -1.99 8.26
N LEU A 150 -42.82 -2.52 7.23
CA LEU A 150 -44.21 -2.26 6.80
C LEU A 150 -44.77 -3.54 6.16
#